data_AF-A0A846DWP1-F1
#
_entry.id   AF-A0A846DWP1-F1
#
_cell.length_a   1.000
_cell.length_b   1.000
_cell.length_c   1.000
_cell.angle_alpha   90.00
_cell.angle_beta   90.00
_cell.angle_gamma   90.00
#
_symmetry.space_group_name_H-M   'P 1'
#
loop_
_entity.id
_entity.type
_entity.pdbx_description
1 polymer ?
#
loop_
_entity_poly.entity_id
_entity_poly.type
_entity_poly.pdbx_seq_one_letter_code
_entity_poly.pdbx_strand_id
1 'polypeptide(L)'
;MGSDLDTAGAIAGKSPTFLVAALKDPIRGNLDRIQIVKGWLDASGETHEKVYNVAWSGRPDDTADNLSAVGNTVNTETAEWTNTIGATELATVWTDDEFDPSQRAFYYARVLEIPTPRWTDYDKAFFPDAEIPEDAPLTLQERVYTSPIWYSPATVSLESGSVSSQSSSDVSHEEFWNRIIQEVEKYYSKEGKTPV
;
A
#
# COMPACT_ATOMS: atom_id res chain seq x y z
N MET A 1 -7.72 0.80 -13.50
CA MET A 1 -6.97 2.06 -13.32
C MET A 1 -5.64 1.72 -12.67
N GLY A 2 -4.54 2.24 -13.21
CA GLY A 2 -3.17 1.85 -12.89
C GLY A 2 -2.29 1.94 -14.13
N SER A 3 -1.00 1.62 -13.99
CA SER A 3 -0.07 1.51 -15.11
C SER A 3 0.73 0.22 -15.00
N ASP A 4 1.27 -0.25 -16.11
CA ASP A 4 2.31 -1.27 -16.11
C ASP A 4 3.69 -0.61 -16.06
N LEU A 5 4.62 -1.25 -15.36
CA LEU A 5 6.03 -0.89 -15.30
C LEU A 5 6.73 -1.43 -16.55
N ASP A 6 7.53 -0.59 -17.20
CA ASP A 6 8.34 -1.01 -18.34
C ASP A 6 9.35 -2.10 -17.95
N THR A 7 9.30 -3.20 -18.69
CA THR A 7 10.16 -4.37 -18.51
C THR A 7 11.57 -4.20 -19.09
N ALA A 8 11.81 -3.21 -19.98
CA ALA A 8 13.10 -3.03 -20.63
C ALA A 8 14.25 -2.81 -19.63
N GLY A 9 14.00 -2.07 -18.55
CA GLY A 9 14.95 -1.86 -17.47
C GLY A 9 15.25 -3.16 -16.70
N ALA A 10 14.22 -3.95 -16.39
CA ALA A 10 14.35 -5.22 -15.70
C ALA A 10 15.13 -6.25 -16.54
N ILE A 11 14.92 -6.29 -17.86
CA ILE A 11 15.70 -7.12 -18.79
C ILE A 11 17.19 -6.72 -18.77
N ALA A 12 17.48 -5.43 -18.58
CA ALA A 12 18.84 -4.92 -18.41
C ALA A 12 19.39 -5.07 -16.98
N GLY A 13 18.70 -5.81 -16.10
CA GLY A 13 19.11 -6.07 -14.71
C GLY A 13 18.99 -4.86 -13.78
N LYS A 14 18.15 -3.87 -14.12
CA LYS A 14 17.93 -2.67 -13.29
C LYS A 14 16.70 -2.84 -12.41
N SER A 15 16.84 -2.48 -11.13
CA SER A 15 15.72 -2.33 -10.21
C SER A 15 14.83 -1.14 -10.59
N PRO A 16 13.52 -1.22 -10.32
CA PRO A 16 12.63 -0.07 -10.47
C PRO A 16 13.00 1.03 -9.48
N THR A 17 12.91 2.27 -9.97
CA THR A 17 13.10 3.48 -9.18
C THR A 17 11.87 4.37 -9.34
N PHE A 18 11.31 4.83 -8.22
CA PHE A 18 10.11 5.66 -8.19
C PHE A 18 10.42 7.01 -7.55
N LEU A 19 10.04 8.09 -8.24
CA LEU A 19 9.83 9.38 -7.60
C LEU A 19 8.49 9.34 -6.89
N VAL A 20 8.48 9.65 -5.60
CA VAL A 20 7.26 9.70 -4.79
C VAL A 20 7.20 11.05 -4.09
N ALA A 21 6.06 11.72 -4.20
CA ALA A 21 5.84 13.01 -3.57
C ALA A 21 4.40 13.12 -3.06
N ALA A 22 4.23 13.85 -1.96
CA ALA A 22 2.95 14.12 -1.35
C ALA A 22 2.95 15.53 -0.75
N LEU A 23 1.83 16.23 -0.93
CA LEU A 23 1.54 17.52 -0.32
C LEU A 23 0.30 17.35 0.55
N LYS A 24 0.31 17.92 1.76
CA LYS A 24 -0.86 17.87 2.63
C LYS A 24 -2.06 18.60 1.99
N ASP A 25 -3.26 18.17 2.34
CA ASP A 25 -4.45 18.99 2.10
C ASP A 25 -4.40 20.25 2.99
N PRO A 26 -4.65 21.46 2.48
CA PRO A 26 -4.65 22.71 3.25
C PRO A 26 -5.44 22.66 4.55
N ILE A 27 -6.57 21.96 4.59
CA ILE A 27 -7.48 21.89 5.75
C ILE A 27 -7.30 20.63 6.62
N ARG A 28 -6.33 19.77 6.30
CA ARG A 28 -6.05 18.52 7.04
C ARG A 28 -4.73 18.55 7.80
N GLY A 29 -4.46 17.43 8.47
CA GLY A 29 -3.24 17.18 9.23
C GLY A 29 -1.99 17.27 8.35
N ASN A 30 -0.86 17.60 8.96
CA ASN A 30 0.43 17.43 8.30
C ASN A 30 0.70 15.94 8.01
N LEU A 31 1.62 15.67 7.09
CA LEU A 31 2.04 14.32 6.71
C LEU A 31 2.95 13.71 7.78
N ASP A 32 2.69 12.45 8.14
CA ASP A 32 3.58 11.61 8.95
C ASP A 32 4.67 10.98 8.08
N ARG A 33 4.27 10.22 7.06
CA ARG A 33 5.18 9.45 6.22
C ARG A 33 4.59 9.04 4.87
N ILE A 34 5.48 8.78 3.91
CA ILE A 34 5.20 8.06 2.67
C ILE A 34 5.74 6.64 2.82
N GLN A 35 4.93 5.68 2.38
CA GLN A 35 5.29 4.28 2.28
C GLN A 35 5.11 3.80 0.84
N ILE A 36 5.95 2.86 0.42
CA ILE A 36 5.69 2.03 -0.75
C ILE A 36 5.26 0.66 -0.27
N VAL A 37 4.13 0.18 -0.76
CA VAL A 37 3.67 -1.18 -0.52
C VAL A 37 3.94 -2.00 -1.77
N LYS A 38 4.75 -3.05 -1.61
CA LYS A 38 5.08 -4.03 -2.65
C LYS A 38 4.32 -5.31 -2.35
N GLY A 39 3.57 -5.82 -3.30
CA GLY A 39 3.06 -7.18 -3.28
C GLY A 39 3.67 -7.99 -4.42
N TRP A 40 3.95 -9.28 -4.19
CA TRP A 40 4.50 -10.15 -5.24
C TRP A 40 4.05 -11.60 -5.07
N LEU A 41 4.19 -12.37 -6.14
CA LEU A 41 4.03 -13.82 -6.13
C LEU A 41 5.40 -14.49 -6.17
N ASP A 42 5.63 -15.45 -5.28
CA ASP A 42 6.84 -16.27 -5.35
C ASP A 42 6.73 -17.41 -6.39
N ALA A 43 7.79 -18.21 -6.52
CA ALA A 43 7.85 -19.33 -7.46
C ALA A 43 6.82 -20.45 -7.16
N SER A 44 6.28 -20.52 -5.94
CA SER A 44 5.23 -21.46 -5.56
C SER A 44 3.82 -20.91 -5.81
N GLY A 45 3.71 -19.62 -6.17
CA GLY A 45 2.46 -18.92 -6.35
C GLY A 45 1.87 -18.35 -5.04
N GLU A 46 2.65 -18.31 -3.96
CA GLU A 46 2.23 -17.69 -2.70
C GLU A 46 2.36 -16.17 -2.77
N THR A 47 1.38 -15.47 -2.20
CA THR A 47 1.34 -14.00 -2.15
C THR A 47 2.13 -13.46 -0.98
N HIS A 48 2.99 -12.48 -1.23
CA HIS A 48 3.76 -11.77 -0.23
C HIS A 48 3.48 -10.28 -0.30
N GLU A 49 3.55 -9.60 0.85
CA GLU A 49 3.47 -8.14 0.93
C GLU A 49 4.60 -7.62 1.83
N LYS A 50 5.22 -6.49 1.42
CA LYS A 50 6.17 -5.74 2.23
C LYS A 50 5.89 -4.25 2.12
N VAL A 51 5.96 -3.58 3.27
CA VAL A 51 5.78 -2.14 3.39
C VAL A 51 7.13 -1.50 3.66
N TYR A 52 7.52 -0.55 2.82
CA TYR A 52 8.75 0.22 2.94
C TYR A 52 8.41 1.64 3.39
N ASN A 53 9.01 2.12 4.48
CA ASN A 53 8.98 3.54 4.83
C ASN A 53 10.02 4.28 3.99
N VAL A 54 9.60 5.21 3.13
CA VAL A 54 10.49 5.82 2.14
C VAL A 54 10.76 7.30 2.39
N ALA A 55 9.89 7.98 3.13
CA ALA A 55 10.08 9.34 3.63
C ALA A 55 9.21 9.57 4.88
N TRP A 56 9.68 10.34 5.85
CA TRP A 56 8.92 10.67 7.08
C TRP A 56 9.36 11.99 7.70
N SER A 57 8.51 12.56 8.56
CA SER A 57 8.74 13.86 9.20
C SER A 57 9.25 13.76 10.64
N GLY A 58 10.05 14.72 11.10
CA GLY A 58 10.26 15.01 12.53
C GLY A 58 10.96 13.94 13.38
N ARG A 59 11.45 12.85 12.76
CA ARG A 59 12.24 11.79 13.42
C ARG A 59 13.53 11.53 12.62
N PRO A 60 14.47 12.48 12.60
CA PRO A 60 15.66 12.40 11.75
C PRO A 60 16.62 11.27 12.16
N ASP A 61 16.55 10.82 13.41
CA ASP A 61 17.41 9.74 13.94
C ASP A 61 16.80 8.34 13.74
N ASP A 62 15.54 8.26 13.30
CA ASP A 62 14.88 6.98 13.00
C ASP A 62 15.38 6.42 11.67
N THR A 63 15.23 5.11 11.49
CA THR A 63 15.53 4.42 10.23
C THR A 63 14.26 3.82 9.63
N ALA A 64 14.30 3.45 8.34
CA ALA A 64 13.15 2.85 7.66
C ALA A 64 12.63 1.57 8.36
N ASP A 65 13.55 0.77 8.92
CA ASP A 65 13.26 -0.48 9.63
C ASP A 65 12.88 -0.27 11.11
N ASN A 66 13.19 0.90 11.68
CA ASN A 66 12.92 1.23 13.07
C ASN A 66 12.31 2.64 13.17
N LEU A 67 11.19 2.85 12.48
CA LEU A 67 10.47 4.11 12.49
C LEU A 67 9.47 4.14 13.65
N SER A 68 9.70 5.05 14.59
CA SER A 68 8.81 5.27 15.73
C SER A 68 7.47 5.86 15.30
N ALA A 69 6.43 5.60 16.09
CA ALA A 69 5.12 6.19 15.88
C ALA A 69 5.20 7.72 15.95
N VAL A 70 4.47 8.39 15.06
CA VAL A 70 4.32 9.85 15.12
C VAL A 70 3.56 10.23 16.39
N GLY A 71 3.86 11.42 16.93
CA GLY A 71 3.10 11.97 18.05
C GLY A 71 1.63 12.21 17.71
N ASN A 72 0.85 12.57 18.73
CA ASN A 72 -0.57 12.90 18.60
C ASN A 72 -0.82 14.30 19.19
N THR A 73 -1.48 15.17 18.42
CA THR A 73 -1.80 16.55 18.81
C THR A 73 -3.30 16.79 18.97
N VAL A 74 -4.11 15.74 18.90
CA VAL A 74 -5.57 15.82 19.06
C VAL A 74 -5.92 16.16 20.51
N ASN A 75 -6.79 17.16 20.66
CA ASN A 75 -7.48 17.48 21.90
C ASN A 75 -8.87 16.84 21.88
N THR A 76 -9.03 15.75 22.62
CA THR A 76 -10.28 14.96 22.68
C THR A 76 -11.41 15.61 23.48
N GLU A 77 -11.19 16.78 24.04
CA GLU A 77 -12.24 17.59 24.67
C GLU A 77 -12.88 18.56 23.68
N THR A 78 -12.16 18.96 22.64
CA THR A 78 -12.64 19.92 21.63
C THR A 78 -12.73 19.33 20.22
N ALA A 79 -12.23 18.11 20.00
CA ALA A 79 -12.07 17.50 18.68
C ALA A 79 -11.27 18.39 17.70
N GLU A 80 -10.25 19.08 18.23
CA GLU A 80 -9.32 19.89 17.45
C GLU A 80 -7.91 19.26 17.49
N TRP A 81 -7.06 19.63 16.54
CA TRP A 81 -5.66 19.20 16.52
C TRP A 81 -4.76 20.34 16.04
N THR A 82 -3.46 20.24 16.31
CA THR A 82 -2.48 21.21 15.82
C THR A 82 -1.50 20.58 14.84
N ASN A 83 -1.13 21.35 13.83
CA ASN A 83 -0.11 20.97 12.84
C ASN A 83 1.31 21.34 13.33
N THR A 84 1.59 21.14 14.62
CA THR A 84 2.88 21.41 15.26
C THR A 84 3.91 20.29 15.02
N ILE A 85 3.45 19.11 14.62
CA ILE A 85 4.25 17.96 14.17
C ILE A 85 3.88 17.61 12.72
N GLY A 86 4.62 16.69 12.10
CA GLY A 86 4.42 16.32 10.70
C GLY A 86 5.16 17.25 9.73
N ALA A 87 5.05 16.97 8.43
CA ALA A 87 5.56 17.83 7.36
C ALA A 87 4.42 18.27 6.42
N THR A 88 4.54 19.47 5.82
CA THR A 88 3.57 19.93 4.83
C THR A 88 3.74 19.24 3.47
N GLU A 89 4.96 18.80 3.18
CA GLU A 89 5.36 18.13 1.95
C GLU A 89 6.38 17.04 2.29
N LEU A 90 6.30 15.91 1.59
CA LEU A 90 7.32 14.86 1.61
C LEU A 90 7.60 14.46 0.16
N ALA A 91 8.88 14.34 -0.20
CA ALA A 91 9.29 13.86 -1.52
C ALA A 91 10.59 13.08 -1.42
N THR A 92 10.70 12.00 -2.20
CA THR A 92 11.89 11.15 -2.24
C THR A 92 11.97 10.40 -3.56
N VAL A 93 13.15 9.83 -3.83
CA VAL A 93 13.35 8.81 -4.86
C VAL A 93 13.70 7.51 -4.16
N TRP A 94 12.92 6.48 -4.41
CA TRP A 94 13.10 5.16 -3.80
C TRP A 94 13.38 4.11 -4.87
N THR A 95 14.29 3.18 -4.57
CA THR A 95 14.64 2.05 -5.42
C THR A 95 14.34 0.74 -4.69
N ASP A 96 13.80 -0.24 -5.40
CA ASP A 96 13.62 -1.59 -4.84
C ASP A 96 14.90 -2.42 -4.97
N ASP A 97 15.72 -2.40 -3.92
CA ASP A 97 16.96 -3.18 -3.88
C ASP A 97 16.73 -4.70 -3.80
N GLU A 98 15.51 -5.13 -3.44
CA GLU A 98 15.10 -6.54 -3.34
C GLU A 98 14.25 -6.96 -4.55
N PHE A 99 14.39 -6.25 -5.67
CA PHE A 99 13.64 -6.54 -6.89
C PHE A 99 14.11 -7.84 -7.54
N ASP A 100 13.17 -8.76 -7.77
CA ASP A 100 13.37 -9.96 -8.56
C ASP A 100 12.59 -9.83 -9.89
N PRO A 101 13.28 -9.70 -11.04
CA PRO A 101 12.63 -9.54 -12.34
C PRO A 101 11.87 -10.79 -12.80
N SER A 102 12.04 -11.94 -12.13
CA SER A 102 11.29 -13.15 -12.44
C SER A 102 9.92 -13.21 -11.75
N GLN A 103 9.67 -12.33 -10.77
CA GLN A 103 8.45 -12.34 -9.97
C GLN A 103 7.43 -11.33 -10.51
N ARG A 104 6.16 -11.73 -10.58
CA ARG A 104 5.07 -10.76 -10.77
C ARG A 104 4.94 -9.95 -9.49
N ALA A 105 4.91 -8.63 -9.63
CA ALA A 105 4.83 -7.72 -8.50
C ALA A 105 3.88 -6.56 -8.81
N PHE A 106 3.45 -5.86 -7.77
CA PHE A 106 2.80 -4.57 -7.89
C PHE A 106 3.28 -3.64 -6.78
N TYR A 107 3.21 -2.35 -7.06
CA TYR A 107 3.63 -1.28 -6.15
C TYR A 107 2.53 -0.24 -6.06
N TYR A 108 2.28 0.30 -4.87
CA TYR A 108 1.54 1.54 -4.71
C TYR A 108 2.13 2.37 -3.57
N ALA A 109 1.96 3.69 -3.64
CA ALA A 109 2.32 4.56 -2.54
C ALA A 109 1.15 4.70 -1.57
N ARG A 110 1.46 4.64 -0.27
CA ARG A 110 0.55 4.92 0.84
C ARG A 110 1.10 6.08 1.65
N VAL A 111 0.34 7.15 1.78
CA VAL A 111 0.73 8.32 2.57
C VAL A 111 -0.13 8.39 3.81
N LEU A 112 0.49 8.65 4.96
CA LEU A 112 -0.17 8.76 6.25
C LEU A 112 -0.10 10.20 6.74
N GLU A 113 -1.21 10.70 7.25
CA GLU A 113 -1.24 11.97 7.98
C GLU A 113 -0.86 11.74 9.46
N ILE A 114 -0.58 12.81 10.19
CA ILE A 114 -0.58 12.75 11.66
C ILE A 114 -1.98 12.39 12.18
N PRO A 115 -2.11 11.90 13.43
CA PRO A 115 -3.42 11.59 14.00
C PRO A 115 -4.37 12.79 13.97
N THR A 116 -5.62 12.52 13.60
CA THR A 116 -6.73 13.48 13.56
C THR A 116 -7.91 12.96 14.38
N PRO A 117 -8.84 13.85 14.79
CA PRO A 117 -10.05 13.43 15.49
C PRO A 117 -10.89 12.48 14.63
N ARG A 118 -11.41 11.42 15.24
CA ARG A 118 -12.40 10.53 14.62
C ARG A 118 -13.80 11.12 14.77
N TRP A 119 -14.75 10.66 13.97
CA TRP A 119 -16.16 11.05 14.10
C TRP A 119 -16.71 10.89 15.53
N THR A 120 -16.26 9.87 16.26
CA THR A 120 -16.63 9.65 17.68
C THR A 120 -16.15 10.78 18.60
N ASP A 121 -15.00 11.39 18.31
CA ASP A 121 -14.48 12.52 19.09
C ASP A 121 -15.25 13.80 18.79
N TYR A 122 -15.63 14.02 17.53
CA TYR A 122 -16.54 15.10 17.16
C TYR A 122 -17.90 14.95 17.85
N ASP A 123 -18.47 13.75 17.88
CA ASP A 123 -19.74 13.48 18.56
C ASP A 123 -19.62 13.72 20.07
N LYS A 124 -18.54 13.27 20.71
CA LYS A 124 -18.26 13.52 22.13
C LYS A 124 -18.21 15.02 22.43
N ALA A 125 -17.48 15.78 21.61
CA ALA A 125 -17.31 17.22 21.81
C ALA A 125 -18.59 18.01 21.56
N PHE A 126 -19.45 17.54 20.65
CA PHE A 126 -20.70 18.22 20.29
C PHE A 126 -21.87 17.85 21.21
N PHE A 127 -21.95 16.60 21.67
CA PHE A 127 -23.04 16.08 22.50
C PHE A 127 -22.53 15.73 23.92
N PRO A 128 -22.58 16.66 24.88
CA PRO A 128 -22.02 16.45 26.22
C PRO A 128 -22.70 15.32 27.02
N ASP A 129 -23.95 14.97 26.67
CA ASP A 129 -24.72 13.91 27.32
C ASP A 129 -24.67 12.57 26.56
N ALA A 130 -23.92 12.49 25.45
CA ALA A 130 -23.83 11.26 24.66
C ALA A 130 -22.98 10.21 25.38
N GLU A 131 -23.55 9.03 25.59
CA GLU A 131 -22.82 7.86 26.10
C GLU A 131 -21.98 7.25 24.97
N ILE A 132 -20.71 7.65 24.87
CA ILE A 132 -19.74 7.02 23.97
C ILE A 132 -19.12 5.82 24.68
N PRO A 133 -19.02 4.64 24.04
CA PRO A 133 -18.32 3.49 24.62
C PRO A 133 -16.89 3.85 25.03
N GLU A 134 -16.46 3.42 26.22
CA GLU A 134 -15.13 3.75 26.77
C GLU A 134 -13.98 3.24 25.87
N ASP A 135 -14.21 2.22 25.06
CA ASP A 135 -13.25 1.62 24.13
C ASP A 135 -13.32 2.20 22.71
N ALA A 136 -14.24 3.14 22.45
CA ALA A 136 -14.34 3.79 21.16
C ALA A 136 -13.07 4.64 20.89
N PRO A 137 -12.33 4.39 19.79
CA PRO A 137 -11.15 5.21 19.50
C PRO A 137 -11.60 6.62 19.15
N LEU A 138 -10.97 7.62 19.77
CA LEU A 138 -11.25 9.05 19.54
C LEU A 138 -10.35 9.67 18.48
N THR A 139 -9.28 8.99 18.10
CA THR A 139 -8.37 9.45 17.05
C THR A 139 -8.25 8.40 15.97
N LEU A 140 -7.95 8.85 14.76
CA LEU A 140 -7.58 7.98 13.64
C LEU A 140 -6.36 8.55 12.94
N GLN A 141 -5.75 7.73 12.08
CA GLN A 141 -4.70 8.17 11.19
C GLN A 141 -5.19 8.02 9.76
N GLU A 142 -5.36 9.15 9.06
CA GLU A 142 -5.83 9.15 7.68
C GLU A 142 -4.77 8.58 6.73
N ARG A 143 -5.24 7.95 5.65
CA ARG A 143 -4.40 7.29 4.67
C ARG A 143 -4.91 7.56 3.26
N VAL A 144 -4.00 7.94 2.36
CA VAL A 144 -4.27 8.00 0.93
C VAL A 144 -3.41 6.98 0.19
N TYR A 145 -3.98 6.42 -0.87
CA TYR A 145 -3.38 5.36 -1.69
C TYR A 145 -3.35 5.80 -3.13
N THR A 146 -2.23 5.57 -3.83
CA THR A 146 -2.18 5.74 -5.28
C THR A 146 -2.80 4.55 -5.99
N SER A 147 -3.09 4.71 -7.29
CA SER A 147 -3.33 3.54 -8.15
C SER A 147 -2.06 2.67 -8.22
N PRO A 148 -2.20 1.35 -8.39
CA PRO A 148 -1.06 0.45 -8.47
C PRO A 148 -0.30 0.58 -9.79
N ILE A 149 1.01 0.34 -9.70
CA ILE A 149 1.92 0.09 -10.81
C ILE A 149 2.20 -1.42 -10.83
N TRP A 150 1.83 -2.10 -11.90
CA TRP A 150 1.98 -3.54 -12.06
C TRP A 150 3.30 -3.87 -12.74
N TYR A 151 3.93 -4.97 -12.33
CA TYR A 151 5.09 -5.53 -12.99
C TYR A 151 4.79 -6.98 -13.39
N SER A 152 4.90 -7.25 -14.69
CA SER A 152 4.86 -8.59 -15.25
C SER A 152 6.22 -8.90 -15.87
N PRO A 153 6.89 -10.01 -15.48
CA PRO A 153 8.10 -10.46 -16.13
C PRO A 153 7.90 -10.58 -17.64
N ALA A 154 8.82 -10.04 -18.42
CA ALA A 154 8.78 -10.21 -19.87
C ALA A 154 8.95 -11.70 -20.20
N THR A 155 8.02 -12.27 -20.95
CA THR A 155 8.22 -13.59 -21.54
C THR A 155 9.31 -13.47 -22.60
N VAL A 156 10.51 -13.96 -22.31
CA VAL A 156 11.57 -14.08 -23.31
C VAL A 156 11.15 -15.19 -24.28
N SER A 157 10.46 -14.83 -25.36
CA SER A 157 10.25 -15.72 -26.50
C SER A 157 11.59 -15.92 -27.20
N LEU A 158 12.25 -17.02 -26.90
CA LEU A 158 13.46 -17.48 -27.61
C LEU A 158 13.07 -17.85 -29.04
N GLU A 159 13.10 -16.90 -29.98
CA GLU A 159 13.13 -17.23 -31.39
C GLU A 159 14.56 -17.69 -31.77
N SER A 160 14.84 -18.98 -31.55
CA SER A 160 15.87 -19.69 -32.30
C SER A 160 15.58 -21.19 -32.35
N GLY A 161 15.26 -21.69 -33.54
CA GLY A 161 15.42 -23.10 -33.88
C GLY A 161 14.18 -23.97 -33.69
N SER A 162 13.64 -24.43 -34.81
CA SER A 162 12.61 -25.45 -34.91
C SER A 162 12.85 -26.66 -34.00
N VAL A 163 11.97 -26.86 -33.02
CA VAL A 163 11.69 -28.17 -32.41
C VAL A 163 10.19 -28.29 -32.18
N SER A 164 9.61 -29.35 -32.73
CA SER A 164 8.21 -29.73 -32.61
C SER A 164 7.85 -30.25 -31.20
N SER A 165 6.71 -29.78 -30.71
CA SER A 165 5.78 -30.39 -29.73
C SER A 165 6.30 -30.75 -28.33
N GLN A 166 5.79 -30.07 -27.30
CA GLN A 166 4.60 -30.51 -26.55
C GLN A 166 4.04 -29.34 -25.72
N SER A 167 2.76 -29.05 -25.91
CA SER A 167 1.98 -28.05 -25.16
C SER A 167 1.76 -28.56 -23.74
N SER A 168 2.35 -27.90 -22.74
CA SER A 168 1.91 -27.96 -21.35
C SER A 168 0.92 -26.84 -21.11
N SER A 169 -0.36 -27.14 -21.36
CA SER A 169 -1.58 -26.41 -20.93
C SER A 169 -1.38 -24.95 -20.49
N ASP A 170 -1.50 -24.03 -21.46
CA ASP A 170 -1.86 -22.65 -21.21
C ASP A 170 -3.25 -22.64 -20.56
N VAL A 171 -3.30 -22.34 -19.25
CA VAL A 171 -4.57 -22.05 -18.59
C VAL A 171 -5.06 -20.74 -19.18
N SER A 172 -6.20 -20.78 -19.85
CA SER A 172 -6.77 -19.60 -20.48
C SER A 172 -7.02 -18.50 -19.44
N HIS A 173 -7.01 -17.24 -19.88
CA HIS A 173 -7.32 -16.10 -19.01
C HIS A 173 -8.64 -16.29 -18.24
N GLU A 174 -9.62 -16.94 -18.88
CA GLU A 174 -10.92 -17.26 -18.30
C GLU A 174 -10.83 -18.35 -17.21
N GLU A 175 -10.03 -19.39 -17.42
CA GLU A 175 -9.79 -20.43 -16.40
C GLU A 175 -9.00 -19.89 -15.19
N PHE A 176 -8.10 -18.92 -15.40
CA PHE A 176 -7.43 -18.22 -14.31
C PHE A 176 -8.44 -17.45 -13.44
N TRP A 177 -9.33 -16.66 -14.06
CA TRP A 177 -10.33 -15.90 -13.31
C TRP A 177 -11.36 -16.78 -12.62
N ASN A 178 -11.80 -17.86 -13.25
CA ASN A 178 -12.73 -18.82 -12.64
C ASN A 178 -12.12 -19.50 -11.42
N ARG A 179 -10.81 -19.75 -11.43
CA ARG A 179 -10.09 -20.33 -10.29
C ARG A 179 -10.00 -19.35 -9.12
N ILE A 180 -9.74 -18.06 -9.40
CA ILE A 180 -9.75 -17.01 -8.38
C ILE A 180 -11.14 -16.85 -7.75
N ILE A 181 -12.21 -16.85 -8.54
CA ILE A 181 -13.59 -16.73 -8.03
C ILE A 181 -13.95 -17.90 -7.11
N GLN A 182 -13.65 -19.14 -7.52
CA GLN A 182 -13.93 -20.33 -6.70
C GLN A 182 -13.16 -20.33 -5.37
N GLU A 183 -11.94 -19.80 -5.38
CA GLU A 183 -11.09 -19.74 -4.19
C GLU A 183 -11.59 -18.66 -3.22
N VAL A 184 -12.02 -17.52 -3.75
CA VAL A 184 -12.72 -16.47 -3.00
C VAL A 184 -14.02 -17.00 -2.38
N GLU A 185 -14.87 -17.67 -3.15
CA GLU A 185 -16.12 -18.27 -2.65
C GLU A 185 -15.87 -19.31 -1.55
N LYS A 186 -14.83 -20.13 -1.69
CA LYS A 186 -14.42 -21.12 -0.69
C LYS A 186 -13.94 -20.47 0.61
N TYR A 187 -13.22 -19.35 0.52
CA TYR A 187 -12.80 -18.56 1.67
C TYR A 187 -14.01 -17.99 2.43
N TYR A 188 -14.97 -17.42 1.71
CA TYR A 188 -16.19 -16.85 2.29
C TYR A 188 -17.18 -17.91 2.82
N SER A 189 -17.23 -19.09 2.21
CA SER A 189 -17.98 -20.26 2.68
C SER A 189 -17.48 -20.82 4.02
N LYS A 190 -16.15 -20.78 4.25
CA LYS A 190 -15.53 -21.24 5.51
C LYS A 190 -15.66 -20.25 6.66
N GLU A 191 -15.81 -18.96 6.39
CA GLU A 191 -15.93 -17.92 7.43
C GLU A 191 -17.37 -17.48 7.73
N GLY A 192 -18.38 -18.01 7.04
CA GLY A 192 -19.79 -17.64 7.28
C GLY A 192 -20.11 -16.18 6.95
N LYS A 193 -19.33 -15.54 6.08
CA LYS A 193 -19.56 -14.16 5.63
C LYS A 193 -20.01 -14.17 4.18
N THR A 194 -21.24 -13.75 3.93
CA THR A 194 -21.79 -13.58 2.58
C THR A 194 -21.12 -12.39 1.87
N PRO A 195 -20.79 -12.48 0.57
CA PRO A 195 -20.37 -11.32 -0.21
C PRO A 195 -21.54 -10.33 -0.33
N VAL A 196 -21.24 -9.02 -0.20
CA VAL A 196 -22.16 -7.91 -0.53
C VAL A 196 -22.03 -7.58 -2.00
#